data_AF-A0A512AZU6-F1
#
_entry.id   AF-A0A512AZU6-F1
#
_cell.length_a   1.000
_cell.length_b   1.000
_cell.length_c   1.000
_cell.angle_alpha   90.00
_cell.angle_beta   90.00
_cell.angle_gamma   90.00
#
_symmetry.space_group_name_H-M   'P 1'
#
loop_
_entity.id
_entity.type
_entity.pdbx_description
1 polymer ?
#
loop_
_entity_poly.entity_id
_entity_poly.type
_entity_poly.pdbx_seq_one_letter_code
_entity_poly.pdbx_strand_id
1 'polypeptide(L)'
;MTPEQNFGEHIYELLKQVIDPEIGLNIVDLGLVYEVALAEDKTITVTMTLTSPGCPMGQMITGAVNNVLEKHYPDYNIKVDLVWIPMWDADMISEAGQAQLNGGYQPQQRDHGGSLWDRFF
;
A
#
# COMPACT_ATOMS: atom_id res chain seq x y z
N MET A 1 10.62 22.04 -2.92
CA MET A 1 9.95 20.82 -3.41
C MET A 1 9.56 21.07 -4.85
N THR A 2 10.03 20.25 -5.79
CA THR A 2 9.71 20.38 -7.22
C THR A 2 8.37 19.68 -7.51
N PRO A 3 7.67 20.02 -8.62
CA PRO A 3 6.41 19.37 -8.99
C PRO A 3 6.51 17.84 -9.10
N GLU A 4 7.68 17.31 -9.47
CA GLU A 4 7.96 15.86 -9.55
C GLU A 4 8.00 15.18 -8.19
N GLN A 5 8.53 15.86 -7.16
CA GLN A 5 8.53 15.33 -5.78
C GLN A 5 7.10 15.15 -5.24
N ASN A 6 6.16 16.01 -5.64
CA ASN A 6 4.76 15.90 -5.23
C ASN A 6 4.01 14.75 -5.93
N PHE A 7 4.46 14.32 -7.12
CA PHE A 7 3.77 13.28 -7.87
C PHE A 7 4.03 11.90 -7.27
N GLY A 8 5.31 11.55 -7.09
CA GLY A 8 5.69 10.25 -6.52
C GLY A 8 5.07 10.03 -5.14
N GLU A 9 5.17 11.02 -4.25
CA GLU A 9 4.56 10.99 -2.91
C GLU A 9 3.05 10.75 -2.98
N HIS A 10 2.34 11.42 -3.90
CA HIS A 10 0.90 11.20 -4.08
C HIS A 10 0.60 9.76 -4.55
N ILE A 11 1.39 9.20 -5.48
CA ILE A 11 1.22 7.80 -5.88
C ILE A 11 1.39 6.86 -4.68
N TYR A 12 2.43 7.03 -3.87
CA TYR A 12 2.61 6.21 -2.66
C TYR A 12 1.42 6.34 -1.70
N GLU A 13 0.89 7.55 -1.48
CA GLU A 13 -0.30 7.74 -0.64
C GLU A 13 -1.55 7.07 -1.22
N LEU A 14 -1.73 7.06 -2.55
CA LEU A 14 -2.83 6.34 -3.17
C LEU A 14 -2.68 4.82 -3.00
N LEU A 15 -1.46 4.30 -3.18
CA LEU A 15 -1.17 2.87 -3.06
C LEU A 15 -1.31 2.33 -1.63
N LYS A 16 -1.29 3.18 -0.59
CA LYS A 16 -1.66 2.79 0.78
C LYS A 16 -3.10 2.28 0.93
N GLN A 17 -3.97 2.52 -0.06
CA GLN A 17 -5.32 1.95 -0.09
C GLN A 17 -5.34 0.46 -0.49
N VAL A 18 -4.26 -0.04 -1.09
CA VAL A 18 -4.14 -1.44 -1.50
C VAL A 18 -3.59 -2.24 -0.34
N ILE A 19 -4.40 -3.19 0.15
CA ILE A 19 -4.09 -4.04 1.30
C ILE A 19 -3.69 -5.43 0.82
N ASP A 20 -2.62 -5.97 1.38
CA ASP A 20 -2.31 -7.40 1.25
C ASP A 20 -3.31 -8.19 2.10
N PRO A 21 -4.18 -9.04 1.51
CA PRO A 21 -5.21 -9.76 2.24
C PRO A 21 -4.66 -10.86 3.17
N GLU A 22 -3.41 -11.30 2.99
CA GLU A 22 -2.77 -12.31 3.85
C GLU A 22 -2.25 -11.68 5.14
N ILE A 23 -1.65 -10.49 5.03
CA ILE A 23 -1.01 -9.81 6.17
C ILE A 23 -1.92 -8.77 6.81
N GLY A 24 -2.89 -8.22 6.07
CA GLY A 24 -3.80 -7.18 6.55
C GLY A 24 -3.18 -5.79 6.65
N LEU A 25 -2.04 -5.55 5.97
CA LEU A 25 -1.34 -4.27 5.94
C LEU A 25 -1.25 -3.74 4.49
N ASN A 26 -1.12 -2.43 4.32
CA ASN A 26 -1.01 -1.85 2.99
C ASN A 26 0.35 -2.14 2.34
N ILE A 27 0.36 -2.25 1.01
CA ILE A 27 1.54 -2.67 0.24
C ILE A 27 2.72 -1.70 0.32
N VAL A 28 2.48 -0.44 0.68
CA VAL A 28 3.54 0.57 0.84
C VAL A 28 4.22 0.40 2.19
N ASP A 29 3.45 0.33 3.27
CA ASP A 29 3.98 0.16 4.62
C ASP A 29 4.55 -1.24 4.84
N LEU A 30 4.09 -2.24 4.07
CA LEU A 30 4.72 -3.56 3.98
C LEU A 30 6.07 -3.55 3.27
N GLY A 31 6.39 -2.49 2.52
CA GLY A 31 7.62 -2.41 1.72
C GLY A 31 7.57 -3.24 0.44
N LEU A 32 6.38 -3.49 -0.13
CA LEU A 32 6.24 -4.22 -1.40
C LEU A 32 6.46 -3.30 -2.62
N VAL A 33 6.28 -1.99 -2.48
CA VAL A 33 6.49 -1.01 -3.56
C VAL A 33 7.93 -0.48 -3.51
N TYR A 34 8.73 -0.83 -4.50
CA TYR A 34 10.15 -0.46 -4.56
C TYR A 34 10.38 0.88 -5.26
N GLU A 35 9.65 1.13 -6.35
CA GLU A 35 9.84 2.34 -7.14
C GLU A 35 8.54 2.76 -7.82
N VAL A 36 8.36 4.07 -7.94
CA VAL A 36 7.36 4.70 -8.79
C VAL A 36 8.08 5.65 -9.74
N ALA A 37 7.91 5.43 -11.05
CA ALA A 37 8.49 6.27 -12.09
C ALA A 37 7.39 6.85 -13.00
N LEU A 38 7.54 8.11 -13.37
CA LEU A 38 6.72 8.77 -14.38
C LEU A 38 7.55 9.05 -15.63
N ALA A 39 7.17 8.47 -16.76
CA ALA A 39 7.78 8.74 -18.05
C ALA A 39 7.15 9.96 -18.75
N GLU A 40 7.87 10.55 -19.71
CA GLU A 40 7.41 11.71 -20.49
C GLU A 40 6.12 11.42 -21.30
N ASP A 41 5.89 10.15 -21.64
CA ASP A 41 4.71 9.68 -22.39
C ASP A 41 3.46 9.46 -21.51
N LYS A 42 3.49 9.91 -20.25
CA LYS A 42 2.46 9.67 -19.23
C LYS A 42 2.29 8.20 -18.84
N THR A 43 3.35 7.40 -18.93
CA THR A 43 3.37 6.07 -18.31
C THR A 43 3.80 6.16 -16.85
N ILE A 44 2.93 5.71 -15.95
CA ILE A 44 3.26 5.47 -14.53
C ILE A 44 3.69 4.02 -14.41
N THR A 45 4.94 3.79 -14.03
CA THR A 45 5.46 2.45 -13.74
C THR A 45 5.59 2.27 -12.23
N VAL A 46 4.95 1.24 -11.70
CA VAL A 46 5.10 0.79 -10.32
C VAL A 46 5.93 -0.48 -10.33
N THR A 47 7.17 -0.42 -9.82
CA THR A 47 8.00 -1.60 -9.61
C THR A 47 7.75 -2.13 -8.21
N MET A 48 7.27 -3.36 -8.13
CA MET A 48 6.88 -3.97 -6.86
C MET A 48 7.17 -5.46 -6.80
N THR A 49 7.16 -6.00 -5.60
CA THR A 49 7.28 -7.44 -5.30
C THR A 49 6.01 -7.94 -4.60
N LEU A 50 6.00 -9.22 -4.23
CA LEU A 50 4.99 -9.83 -3.38
C LEU A 50 5.65 -10.56 -2.21
N THR A 51 4.86 -10.78 -1.16
CA THR A 51 5.25 -11.59 0.01
C THR A 51 5.54 -13.05 -0.36
N SER A 52 4.95 -13.57 -1.44
CA SER A 52 5.20 -14.93 -1.95
C SER A 52 5.01 -15.06 -3.47
N PRO A 53 5.90 -15.79 -4.19
CA PRO A 53 5.79 -15.97 -5.62
C PRO A 53 4.69 -16.95 -6.03
N GLY A 54 4.03 -16.68 -7.16
CA GLY A 54 3.06 -17.60 -7.78
C GLY A 54 1.71 -17.74 -7.08
N CYS A 55 1.44 -16.93 -6.04
CA CYS A 55 0.13 -16.95 -5.36
C CYS A 55 -0.95 -16.30 -6.25
N PRO A 56 -2.15 -16.90 -6.39
CA PRO A 56 -3.26 -16.29 -7.12
C PRO A 56 -3.66 -14.91 -6.57
N MET A 57 -3.39 -14.64 -5.28
CA MET A 57 -3.66 -13.33 -4.67
C MET A 57 -2.73 -12.23 -5.19
N GLY A 58 -1.56 -12.58 -5.75
CA GLY A 58 -0.68 -11.62 -6.40
C GLY A 58 -1.37 -10.86 -7.53
N GLN A 59 -2.19 -11.56 -8.33
CA GLN A 59 -2.97 -10.93 -9.41
C GLN A 59 -4.02 -9.96 -8.86
N MET A 60 -4.60 -10.26 -7.69
CA MET A 60 -5.56 -9.37 -7.03
C MET A 60 -4.88 -8.09 -6.57
N ILE A 61 -3.70 -8.19 -5.95
CA ILE A 61 -2.93 -7.03 -5.50
C ILE A 61 -2.52 -6.17 -6.70
N THR A 62 -1.92 -6.76 -7.74
CA THR A 62 -1.52 -6.02 -8.95
C THR A 62 -2.70 -5.38 -9.66
N GLY A 63 -3.86 -6.08 -9.68
CA GLY A 63 -5.10 -5.53 -10.23
C GLY A 63 -5.63 -4.35 -9.41
N ALA A 64 -5.56 -4.43 -8.08
CA ALA A 64 -5.96 -3.34 -7.19
C ALA A 64 -5.06 -2.10 -7.37
N VAL A 65 -3.74 -2.29 -7.55
CA VAL A 65 -2.80 -1.22 -7.91
C VAL A 65 -3.23 -0.52 -9.20
N ASN A 66 -3.44 -1.27 -10.28
CA ASN A 66 -3.92 -0.71 -11.54
C ASN A 66 -5.23 0.07 -11.37
N ASN A 67 -6.23 -0.54 -10.74
CA ASN A 67 -7.54 0.09 -10.54
C ASN A 67 -7.46 1.40 -9.75
N VAL A 68 -6.65 1.46 -8.70
CA VAL A 68 -6.47 2.67 -7.89
C VAL A 68 -5.83 3.77 -8.74
N LEU A 69 -4.78 3.46 -9.49
CA LEU A 69 -4.08 4.46 -10.28
C LEU A 69 -4.90 4.92 -11.50
N GLU A 70 -5.54 4.01 -12.23
CA GLU A 70 -6.42 4.35 -13.35
C GLU A 70 -7.57 5.27 -12.94
N LYS A 71 -8.13 5.06 -11.74
CA LYS A 71 -9.21 5.92 -11.22
C LYS A 71 -8.75 7.36 -10.97
N HIS A 72 -7.53 7.54 -10.49
CA HIS A 72 -6.99 8.87 -10.15
C HIS A 72 -6.27 9.54 -11.32
N TYR A 73 -5.76 8.74 -12.27
CA TYR A 73 -5.00 9.18 -13.44
C TYR A 73 -5.55 8.52 -14.73
N PRO A 74 -6.79 8.83 -15.13
CA PRO A 74 -7.45 8.17 -16.26
C PRO A 74 -6.80 8.41 -17.63
N ASP A 75 -6.01 9.49 -17.76
CA ASP A 75 -5.29 9.85 -18.98
C ASP A 75 -3.85 9.31 -19.03
N TYR A 76 -3.46 8.45 -18.07
CA TYR A 76 -2.12 7.89 -17.95
C TYR A 76 -2.14 6.40 -18.26
N ASN A 77 -1.04 5.89 -18.80
CA ASN A 77 -0.83 4.47 -18.97
C ASN A 77 -0.25 3.89 -17.67
N ILE A 78 -0.86 2.84 -17.11
CA ILE A 78 -0.38 2.23 -15.87
C ILE A 78 0.34 0.93 -16.19
N LYS A 79 1.57 0.79 -15.67
CA LYS A 79 2.38 -0.40 -15.81
C LYS A 79 2.80 -0.89 -14.42
N VAL A 80 2.53 -2.16 -14.14
CA VAL A 80 2.99 -2.82 -12.91
C VAL A 80 4.08 -3.81 -13.28
N ASP A 81 5.31 -3.53 -12.84
CA ASP A 81 6.47 -4.38 -13.05
C ASP A 81 6.72 -5.21 -11.80
N LEU A 82 6.34 -6.50 -11.87
CA LEU A 82 6.56 -7.44 -10.78
C LEU A 82 7.99 -7.97 -10.81
N VAL A 83 8.76 -7.68 -9.77
CA VAL A 83 10.15 -8.11 -9.60
C VAL A 83 10.29 -9.02 -8.39
N TRP A 84 11.30 -9.90 -8.44
CA TRP A 84 11.62 -10.83 -7.35
C TRP A 84 12.99 -10.59 -6.73
N ILE A 85 13.76 -9.66 -7.30
CA ILE A 85 15.09 -9.30 -6.84
C ILE A 85 15.12 -7.78 -6.65
N PRO A 86 15.39 -7.28 -5.42
CA PRO A 86 15.59 -8.07 -4.20
C PRO A 86 14.31 -8.82 -3.78
N MET A 87 14.48 -9.99 -3.17
CA MET A 87 13.35 -10.68 -2.52
C MET A 87 12.89 -9.87 -1.32
N TRP A 88 11.59 -9.87 -1.07
CA TRP A 88 11.02 -9.20 0.09
C TRP A 88 11.42 -9.90 1.38
N ASP A 89 11.62 -9.12 2.44
CA ASP A 89 11.83 -9.59 3.80
C ASP A 89 11.02 -8.73 4.78
N ALA A 90 10.64 -9.27 5.94
CA ALA A 90 9.90 -8.56 6.97
C ALA A 90 10.65 -7.32 7.52
N ASP A 91 11.98 -7.28 7.41
CA ASP A 91 12.79 -6.11 7.73
C ASP A 91 12.51 -4.91 6.80
N MET A 92 11.83 -5.12 5.67
CA MET A 92 11.40 -4.05 4.75
C MET A 92 10.10 -3.35 5.18
N ILE A 93 9.42 -3.87 6.21
CA ILE A 93 8.20 -3.24 6.74
C ILE A 93 8.59 -1.92 7.40
N SER A 94 7.91 -0.84 7.00
CA SER A 94 8.11 0.50 7.56
C SER A 94 7.83 0.56 9.06
N GLU A 95 8.34 1.58 9.76
CA GLU A 95 8.04 1.80 11.18
C GLU A 95 6.52 1.90 11.45
N ALA A 96 5.78 2.57 10.56
CA ALA A 96 4.32 2.68 10.64
C ALA A 96 3.62 1.33 10.44
N GLY A 97 4.14 0.48 9.55
CA GLY A 97 3.68 -0.88 9.35
C GLY A 97 3.94 -1.80 10.55
N GLN A 98 5.16 -1.75 11.08
CA GLN A 98 5.55 -2.47 12.30
C GLN A 98 4.68 -2.07 13.49
N ALA A 99 4.40 -0.77 13.63
CA ALA A 99 3.51 -0.28 14.67
C ALA A 99 2.11 -0.89 14.55
N GLN A 100 1.52 -0.92 13.35
CA GLN A 100 0.21 -1.55 13.10
C GLN A 100 0.19 -3.05 13.43
N LEU A 101 1.21 -3.80 13.01
CA LEU A 101 1.31 -5.24 13.29
C LEU A 101 1.47 -5.56 14.78
N ASN A 102 2.17 -4.69 15.51
CA ASN A 102 2.34 -4.80 16.96
C ASN A 102 1.13 -4.28 17.77
N GLY A 103 0.01 -3.98 17.10
CA GLY A 103 -1.22 -3.48 17.73
C GLY A 103 -1.21 -1.97 18.04
N GLY A 104 -0.19 -1.25 17.56
CA GLY A 104 0.02 0.17 17.75
C GLY A 104 -0.33 1.03 16.53
N TYR A 105 -1.62 1.24 16.27
CA TYR A 105 -2.21 2.49 15.74
C TYR A 105 -3.73 2.33 15.72
N GLN A 106 -4.47 3.09 16.54
CA GLN A 106 -5.93 3.10 16.57
C GLN A 106 -6.48 4.44 16.04
N PRO A 107 -6.69 4.61 14.72
CA PRO A 107 -7.27 5.82 14.16
C PRO A 107 -8.79 5.92 14.38
N GLN A 108 -9.40 4.89 14.99
CA GLN A 108 -10.84 4.80 15.27
C GLN A 108 -11.09 4.52 16.76
N GLN A 109 -10.48 5.29 17.66
CA GLN A 109 -11.17 5.61 18.91
C GLN A 109 -11.96 6.90 18.71
N ARG A 110 -13.03 6.84 17.90
CA ARG A 110 -14.15 7.77 18.12
C ARG A 110 -14.82 7.30 19.39
N ASP A 111 -14.41 7.92 20.49
CA ASP A 111 -15.14 8.08 21.75
C ASP A 111 -16.35 7.14 21.91
N HIS A 112 -16.08 5.86 22.19
CA HIS A 112 -17.10 5.01 22.82
C HIS A 112 -17.06 5.31 24.32
N GLY A 113 -17.60 6.47 24.68
CA GLY A 113 -18.09 6.71 26.03
C GLY A 113 -19.17 5.68 26.35
N GLY A 114 -18.83 4.71 27.20
CA GLY A 114 -19.78 3.77 27.78
C GLY A 114 -19.29 2.32 27.73
N SER A 115 -18.62 1.90 28.81
CA SER A 115 -18.39 0.49 29.10
C SER A 115 -19.74 -0.23 29.23
N LEU A 116 -19.91 -1.33 28.49
CA LEU A 116 -21.06 -2.25 28.61
C LEU A 116 -21.13 -2.96 29.98
N TRP A 117 -20.18 -2.72 30.88
CA TRP A 117 -20.15 -3.26 32.25
C TRP A 117 -20.76 -2.33 33.31
N ASP A 118 -21.05 -1.07 32.99
CA ASP A 118 -21.58 -0.08 33.95
C ASP A 118 -23.12 -0.14 34.13
N ARG A 119 -23.77 -1.21 33.62
CA ARG A 119 -25.23 -1.39 33.69
C ARG A 119 -25.70 -2.57 34.55
N PHE A 120 -24.79 -3.23 35.26
CA PHE A 120 -25.11 -4.39 36.07
C PHE A 120 -24.56 -4.35 37.51
N PHE A 121 -24.08 -3.19 37.98
CA PHE A 121 -23.82 -2.89 39.39
C PHE A 121 -24.30 -1.48 39.74
#